data_AF-A0A5N5HD20-F1
#
_entry.id   AF-A0A5N5HD20-F1
#
_cell.length_a   1.000
_cell.length_b   1.000
_cell.length_c   1.000
_cell.angle_alpha   90.00
_cell.angle_beta   90.00
_cell.angle_gamma   90.00
#
_symmetry.space_group_name_H-M   'P 1'
#
loop_
_entity.id
_entity.type
_entity.pdbx_description
1 polymer ?
#
loop_
_entity_poly.entity_id
_entity_poly.type
_entity_poly.pdbx_seq_one_letter_code
_entity_poly.pdbx_strand_id
1 'polypeptide(L)'
;MNLTPAYSNGYHNQQQQQPQGMSQRDRVRRGTRARSRELRDNFGSGGNFGGLRVSEPNKQQQQGVPSTDFDMAYFHTYAHVDIHEEMIKDRVRTESYRVAIMQHQSSIAGKVVVDIGCGTGILSIFCAQAGAKRVYAVDASDIAVQANEVVKANNLSETIIILHGQPYLLLKMIVLQDVNIDGEVDVIISEWMGYMLLYESIPGSVITARDCWLKPGGLILPSSATLYMAPITHSNGYSECIDFWRNVYGIDMSAMLPLAKQCAFEEPSVETIVGENVLTWPHVVKHVDCHTVMHHELESVTTNYKFKSMMRAPLHGFAFWSDVEFCGPTLAPTNNQAPSLLINNLPVEGQQRKKQANPNEALVLSTAPEDPPTHWQQNVLYFYEPIELEQDQLIEGCVNYDYAQFVSLHSYNTIGGRR
;
A
#
# COMPACT_ATOMS: atom_id res chain seq x y z
N MET A 1 -28.56 12.57 6.24
CA MET A 1 -28.05 13.80 5.61
C MET A 1 -26.71 13.45 5.01
N ASN A 2 -26.55 13.61 3.70
CA ASN A 2 -25.32 13.29 2.97
C ASN A 2 -24.18 14.20 3.43
N LEU A 3 -23.07 13.62 3.83
CA LEU A 3 -21.80 14.31 4.05
C LEU A 3 -20.75 13.65 3.16
N THR A 4 -20.30 14.39 2.16
CA THR A 4 -19.09 14.14 1.37
C THR A 4 -17.85 14.31 2.25
N PRO A 5 -16.80 13.48 2.13
CA PRO A 5 -15.53 13.74 2.79
C PRO A 5 -14.77 14.81 2.01
N ALA A 6 -14.42 15.89 2.69
CA ALA A 6 -13.55 16.94 2.18
C ALA A 6 -12.11 16.60 2.58
N TYR A 7 -11.28 16.24 1.61
CA TYR A 7 -9.83 16.12 1.78
C TYR A 7 -9.23 17.53 1.94
N SER A 8 -8.55 17.76 3.06
CA SER A 8 -7.78 18.98 3.33
C SER A 8 -6.29 18.64 3.42
N ASN A 9 -5.59 18.69 2.28
CA ASN A 9 -4.14 18.60 2.25
C ASN A 9 -3.52 19.92 2.71
N GLY A 10 -3.09 19.96 3.98
CA GLY A 10 -2.33 21.07 4.54
C GLY A 10 -0.83 20.78 4.52
N TYR A 11 -0.13 21.13 3.43
CA TYR A 11 1.34 21.15 3.42
C TYR A 11 1.85 22.60 3.36
N HIS A 12 2.54 23.01 4.41
CA HIS A 12 3.29 24.26 4.50
C HIS A 12 4.66 24.09 3.82
N ASN A 13 4.82 24.69 2.64
CA ASN A 13 6.13 24.81 2.00
C ASN A 13 6.98 25.89 2.70
N GLN A 14 8.11 25.50 3.30
CA GLN A 14 9.16 26.43 3.70
C GLN A 14 9.87 26.97 2.45
N GLN A 15 9.60 28.23 2.07
CA GLN A 15 10.38 28.93 1.06
C GLN A 15 11.52 29.74 1.68
N GLN A 16 12.74 29.40 1.28
CA GLN A 16 13.96 30.20 1.47
C GLN A 16 13.81 31.55 0.77
N GLN A 17 14.02 32.65 1.52
CA GLN A 17 14.06 34.01 0.97
C GLN A 17 15.50 34.45 0.71
N GLN A 18 15.74 35.00 -0.49
CA GLN A 18 16.70 36.09 -0.72
C GLN A 18 16.17 37.07 -1.80
N PRO A 19 16.64 38.34 -1.81
CA PRO A 19 15.77 39.50 -2.04
C PRO A 19 16.05 40.29 -3.34
N GLN A 20 15.19 41.31 -3.60
CA GLN A 20 15.23 42.44 -4.56
C GLN A 20 14.06 42.34 -5.58
N GLY A 21 13.30 43.37 -5.97
CA GLY A 21 13.26 44.81 -5.73
C GLY A 21 12.24 45.45 -6.70
N MET A 22 11.63 46.58 -6.29
CA MET A 22 10.97 47.64 -7.09
C MET A 22 9.60 47.44 -7.83
N SER A 23 8.64 48.21 -7.29
CA SER A 23 7.77 49.25 -7.93
C SER A 23 6.51 48.92 -8.77
N GLN A 24 5.37 49.24 -8.15
CA GLN A 24 4.26 50.15 -8.55
C GLN A 24 3.41 49.96 -9.84
N ARG A 25 2.08 50.02 -9.58
CA ARG A 25 0.91 50.48 -10.40
C ARG A 25 0.43 49.49 -11.48
N ASP A 26 -0.87 49.20 -11.65
CA ASP A 26 -2.05 50.07 -11.72
C ASP A 26 -3.38 49.42 -11.27
N ARG A 27 -4.33 50.28 -10.86
CA ARG A 27 -5.75 50.02 -10.55
C ARG A 27 -6.65 50.41 -11.72
N VAL A 28 -7.64 49.57 -12.11
CA VAL A 28 -9.01 49.98 -12.54
C VAL A 28 -9.96 48.75 -12.37
N ARG A 29 -10.85 48.66 -11.36
CA ARG A 29 -12.28 49.06 -11.24
C ARG A 29 -13.35 48.37 -12.14
N ARG A 30 -14.04 47.39 -11.51
CA ARG A 30 -15.51 47.13 -11.34
C ARG A 30 -16.52 47.09 -12.51
N GLY A 31 -17.34 46.02 -12.48
CA GLY A 31 -18.79 45.93 -12.82
C GLY A 31 -19.11 44.67 -13.64
N THR A 32 -20.20 43.89 -13.49
CA THR A 32 -21.36 43.83 -12.59
C THR A 32 -22.06 42.46 -12.80
N ARG A 33 -22.84 41.98 -11.82
CA ARG A 33 -23.65 40.74 -11.79
C ARG A 33 -24.83 40.71 -12.80
N ALA A 34 -25.18 39.52 -13.31
CA ALA A 34 -26.56 38.99 -13.48
C ALA A 34 -26.51 37.52 -13.98
N ARG A 35 -26.79 36.50 -13.16
CA ARG A 35 -28.07 35.78 -12.92
C ARG A 35 -28.75 35.17 -14.16
N SER A 36 -28.78 33.83 -14.15
CA SER A 36 -29.49 32.93 -15.06
C SER A 36 -31.02 32.98 -14.87
N ARG A 37 -31.74 32.66 -15.95
CA ARG A 37 -33.16 32.29 -15.95
C ARG A 37 -33.31 30.96 -16.67
N GLU A 38 -33.91 30.01 -15.98
CA GLU A 38 -34.50 28.78 -16.53
C GLU A 38 -35.71 29.11 -17.41
N LEU A 39 -35.91 28.32 -18.47
CA LEU A 39 -37.23 28.04 -19.03
C LEU A 39 -37.27 26.58 -19.50
N ARG A 40 -38.12 25.80 -18.83
CA ARG A 40 -38.75 24.56 -19.33
C ARG A 40 -39.66 24.92 -20.51
N ASP A 41 -39.73 24.05 -21.51
CA ASP A 41 -41.01 23.68 -22.11
C ASP A 41 -40.96 22.31 -22.80
N ASN A 42 -42.03 21.57 -22.55
CA ASN A 42 -42.39 20.25 -23.06
C ASN A 42 -43.18 20.45 -24.37
N PHE A 43 -43.19 19.47 -25.28
CA PHE A 43 -44.35 18.99 -26.06
C PHE A 43 -43.88 18.21 -27.30
N GLY A 44 -44.32 16.95 -27.40
CA GLY A 44 -44.13 16.11 -28.57
C GLY A 44 -45.20 16.29 -29.64
N SER A 45 -44.98 15.71 -30.81
CA SER A 45 -45.92 14.84 -31.55
C SER A 45 -45.42 14.55 -32.96
N GLY A 46 -45.55 13.29 -33.40
CA GLY A 46 -45.93 12.96 -34.78
C GLY A 46 -44.86 12.36 -35.70
N GLY A 47 -45.15 11.17 -36.25
CA GLY A 47 -44.58 10.75 -37.54
C GLY A 47 -44.25 9.26 -37.66
N ASN A 48 -45.25 8.45 -38.02
CA ASN A 48 -45.17 7.02 -38.30
C ASN A 48 -44.74 6.77 -39.76
N PHE A 49 -43.69 6.00 -40.05
CA PHE A 49 -43.53 5.25 -41.32
C PHE A 49 -42.65 4.01 -41.12
N GLY A 50 -43.15 2.85 -41.54
CA GLY A 50 -42.60 1.54 -41.26
C GLY A 50 -41.54 1.02 -42.24
N GLY A 51 -40.95 -0.13 -41.87
CA GLY A 51 -40.17 -0.96 -42.77
C GLY A 51 -39.04 -1.72 -42.10
N LEU A 52 -39.15 -3.05 -42.10
CA LEU A 52 -38.12 -4.07 -41.86
C LEU A 52 -37.49 -4.16 -40.45
N ARG A 53 -37.99 -5.13 -39.67
CA ARG A 53 -37.25 -5.77 -38.59
C ARG A 53 -36.07 -6.55 -39.17
N VAL A 54 -34.87 -5.97 -39.11
CA VAL A 54 -33.63 -6.74 -39.06
C VAL A 54 -33.27 -6.84 -37.58
N SER A 55 -33.31 -8.05 -37.05
CA SER A 55 -32.89 -8.36 -35.69
C SER A 55 -31.39 -8.12 -35.56
N GLU A 56 -31.00 -7.05 -34.85
CA GLU A 56 -29.62 -6.84 -34.40
C GLU A 56 -29.20 -7.98 -33.46
N PRO A 57 -27.96 -8.49 -33.55
CA PRO A 57 -27.48 -9.49 -32.62
C PRO A 57 -27.42 -8.89 -31.22
N ASN A 58 -28.18 -9.53 -30.33
CA ASN A 58 -28.23 -9.30 -28.90
C ASN A 58 -26.79 -9.16 -28.34
N LYS A 59 -26.36 -7.93 -28.04
CA LYS A 59 -25.23 -7.71 -27.13
C LYS A 59 -25.70 -8.12 -25.74
N GLN A 60 -25.69 -9.42 -25.48
CA GLN A 60 -25.71 -9.93 -24.13
C GLN A 60 -24.39 -9.48 -23.49
N GLN A 61 -24.42 -8.31 -22.85
CA GLN A 61 -23.48 -7.96 -21.80
C GLN A 61 -23.58 -9.10 -20.78
N GLN A 62 -22.57 -9.97 -20.79
CA GLN A 62 -22.36 -10.92 -19.71
C GLN A 62 -22.08 -10.07 -18.47
N GLN A 63 -23.10 -9.96 -17.63
CA GLN A 63 -23.02 -9.24 -16.36
C GLN A 63 -22.07 -10.02 -15.44
N GLY A 64 -20.82 -9.58 -15.40
CA GLY A 64 -19.96 -9.80 -14.24
C GLY A 64 -20.56 -9.09 -13.02
N VAL A 65 -20.12 -9.48 -11.83
CA VAL A 65 -20.51 -8.81 -10.59
C VAL A 65 -20.25 -7.30 -10.74
N PRO A 66 -21.23 -6.41 -10.50
CA PRO A 66 -21.02 -4.98 -10.64
C PRO A 66 -19.94 -4.49 -9.68
N SER A 67 -19.02 -3.67 -10.18
CA SER A 67 -18.08 -2.90 -9.35
C SER A 67 -18.87 -2.15 -8.27
N THR A 68 -18.43 -2.22 -7.02
CA THR A 68 -19.07 -1.45 -5.94
C THR A 68 -18.75 0.04 -6.09
N ASP A 69 -19.54 0.91 -5.45
CA ASP A 69 -19.25 2.35 -5.41
C ASP A 69 -17.88 2.64 -4.77
N PHE A 70 -17.46 1.79 -3.83
CA PHE A 70 -16.14 1.84 -3.21
C PHE A 70 -15.02 1.53 -4.21
N ASP A 71 -15.17 0.45 -4.98
CA ASP A 71 -14.22 0.08 -6.04
C ASP A 71 -14.06 1.20 -7.08
N MET A 72 -15.16 1.84 -7.47
CA MET A 72 -15.13 2.94 -8.42
C MET A 72 -14.36 4.15 -7.87
N ALA A 73 -14.59 4.53 -6.61
CA ALA A 73 -13.86 5.61 -5.96
C ALA A 73 -12.36 5.27 -5.80
N TYR A 74 -12.06 4.03 -5.44
CA TYR A 74 -10.70 3.51 -5.34
C TYR A 74 -9.96 3.62 -6.68
N PHE A 75 -10.49 3.03 -7.75
CA PHE A 75 -9.86 3.07 -9.08
C PHE A 75 -9.79 4.48 -9.67
N HIS A 76 -10.75 5.35 -9.35
CA HIS A 76 -10.68 6.75 -9.76
C HIS A 76 -9.50 7.48 -9.11
N THR A 77 -9.24 7.20 -7.83
CA THR A 77 -8.11 7.79 -7.11
C THR A 77 -6.78 7.32 -7.74
N TYR A 78 -6.66 6.02 -8.01
CA TYR A 78 -5.47 5.43 -8.66
C TYR A 78 -5.30 5.80 -10.14
N ALA A 79 -6.26 6.49 -10.77
CA ALA A 79 -6.06 7.05 -12.11
C ALA A 79 -5.16 8.32 -12.09
N HIS A 80 -4.97 8.95 -10.93
CA HIS A 80 -4.17 10.17 -10.79
C HIS A 80 -2.67 9.87 -10.77
N VAL A 81 -1.89 10.65 -11.54
CA VAL A 81 -0.44 10.48 -11.66
C VAL A 81 0.30 10.67 -10.34
N ASP A 82 -0.21 11.51 -9.44
CA ASP A 82 0.48 11.91 -8.21
C ASP A 82 0.77 10.70 -7.29
N ILE A 83 -0.17 9.75 -7.18
CA ILE A 83 0.01 8.52 -6.38
C ILE A 83 1.07 7.62 -7.02
N HIS A 84 1.04 7.47 -8.35
CA HIS A 84 2.07 6.70 -9.05
C HIS A 84 3.44 7.38 -8.98
N GLU A 85 3.50 8.70 -9.00
CA GLU A 85 4.73 9.45 -8.84
C GLU A 85 5.35 9.21 -7.46
N GLU A 86 4.56 9.22 -6.40
CA GLU A 86 5.00 8.88 -5.04
C GLU A 86 5.55 7.45 -4.98
N MET A 87 4.80 6.47 -5.47
CA MET A 87 5.21 5.06 -5.51
C MET A 87 6.49 4.83 -6.33
N ILE A 88 6.72 5.59 -7.40
CA ILE A 88 7.90 5.45 -8.27
C ILE A 88 9.11 6.21 -7.72
N LYS A 89 8.90 7.33 -7.03
CA LYS A 89 9.96 8.05 -6.32
C LYS A 89 10.47 7.29 -5.11
N ASP A 90 9.67 6.39 -4.56
CA ASP A 90 10.11 5.42 -3.56
C ASP A 90 11.13 4.43 -4.18
N ARG A 91 12.40 4.79 -4.00
CA ARG A 91 13.53 4.02 -4.52
C ARG A 91 13.69 2.68 -3.80
N VAL A 92 13.37 2.62 -2.51
CA VAL A 92 13.53 1.39 -1.71
C VAL A 92 12.54 0.35 -2.22
N ARG A 93 11.27 0.73 -2.37
CA ARG A 93 10.23 -0.09 -3.01
C ARG A 93 10.66 -0.53 -4.41
N THR A 94 10.92 0.43 -5.30
CA THR A 94 11.11 0.16 -6.73
C THR A 94 12.36 -0.68 -6.99
N GLU A 95 13.46 -0.39 -6.31
CA GLU A 95 14.72 -1.13 -6.48
C GLU A 95 14.64 -2.54 -5.88
N SER A 96 13.95 -2.73 -4.75
CA SER A 96 13.75 -4.07 -4.18
C SER A 96 13.02 -4.99 -5.16
N TYR A 97 11.94 -4.53 -5.79
CA TYR A 97 11.27 -5.30 -6.84
C TYR A 97 12.19 -5.57 -8.05
N ARG A 98 12.96 -4.56 -8.50
CA ARG A 98 13.90 -4.73 -9.61
C ARG A 98 14.95 -5.79 -9.29
N VAL A 99 15.53 -5.77 -8.09
CA VAL A 99 16.52 -6.75 -7.62
C VAL A 99 15.89 -8.12 -7.48
N ALA A 100 14.69 -8.24 -6.90
CA ALA A 100 13.97 -9.52 -6.78
C ALA A 100 13.75 -10.18 -8.14
N ILE A 101 13.22 -9.42 -9.11
CA ILE A 101 12.97 -9.90 -10.48
C ILE A 101 14.29 -10.41 -11.11
N MET A 102 15.38 -9.67 -10.95
CA MET A 102 16.67 -10.04 -11.53
C MET A 102 17.33 -11.22 -10.80
N GLN A 103 17.13 -11.37 -9.49
CA GLN A 103 17.57 -12.55 -8.73
C GLN A 103 16.85 -13.81 -9.20
N HIS A 104 15.56 -13.70 -9.52
CA HIS A 104 14.73 -14.80 -10.04
C HIS A 104 14.73 -14.89 -11.57
N GLN A 105 15.70 -14.29 -12.26
CA GLN A 105 15.76 -14.27 -13.72
C GLN A 105 15.67 -15.67 -14.34
N SER A 106 16.30 -16.69 -13.74
CA SER A 106 16.21 -18.09 -14.23
C SER A 106 14.79 -18.66 -14.21
N SER A 107 13.94 -18.15 -13.32
CA SER A 107 12.54 -18.54 -13.18
C SER A 107 11.60 -17.67 -14.02
N ILE A 108 12.08 -16.56 -14.59
CA ILE A 108 11.29 -15.61 -15.38
C ILE A 108 11.63 -15.70 -16.88
N ALA A 109 12.89 -15.96 -17.23
CA ALA A 109 13.35 -15.99 -18.61
C ALA A 109 12.61 -17.06 -19.43
N GLY A 110 12.02 -16.65 -20.55
CA GLY A 110 11.23 -17.52 -21.43
C GLY A 110 9.85 -17.92 -20.87
N LYS A 111 9.42 -17.34 -19.75
CA LYS A 111 8.17 -17.66 -19.06
C LYS A 111 7.06 -16.64 -19.29
N VAL A 112 5.82 -17.04 -18.95
CA VAL A 112 4.65 -16.16 -18.96
C VAL A 112 4.45 -15.57 -17.55
N VAL A 113 4.41 -14.24 -17.48
CA VAL A 113 4.24 -13.46 -16.24
C VAL A 113 2.89 -12.76 -16.25
N VAL A 114 2.23 -12.69 -15.09
CA VAL A 114 1.11 -11.78 -14.84
C VAL A 114 1.52 -10.75 -13.81
N ASP A 115 1.33 -9.48 -14.13
CA ASP A 115 1.55 -8.33 -13.25
C ASP A 115 0.19 -7.75 -12.86
N ILE A 116 -0.20 -7.90 -11.59
CA ILE A 116 -1.53 -7.54 -11.07
C ILE A 116 -1.45 -6.18 -10.38
N GLY A 117 -2.26 -5.23 -10.82
CA GLY A 117 -2.16 -3.84 -10.37
C GLY A 117 -0.92 -3.19 -10.94
N CYS A 118 -0.71 -3.32 -12.26
CA CYS A 118 0.57 -2.96 -12.88
C CYS A 118 0.86 -1.45 -12.82
N GLY A 119 -0.14 -0.61 -12.55
CA GLY A 119 -0.02 0.84 -12.48
C GLY A 119 0.60 1.40 -13.75
N THR A 120 1.76 2.04 -13.62
CA THR A 120 2.51 2.58 -14.76
C THR A 120 3.26 1.52 -15.60
N GLY A 121 3.24 0.24 -15.19
CA GLY A 121 3.85 -0.88 -15.90
C GLY A 121 5.34 -1.09 -15.60
N ILE A 122 5.90 -0.45 -14.57
CA ILE A 122 7.34 -0.55 -14.26
C ILE A 122 7.80 -1.99 -13.95
N LEU A 123 7.01 -2.76 -13.20
CA LEU A 123 7.34 -4.13 -12.84
C LEU A 123 7.26 -5.06 -14.05
N SER A 124 6.25 -4.87 -14.90
CA SER A 124 6.15 -5.51 -16.21
C SER A 124 7.37 -5.28 -17.09
N ILE A 125 7.91 -4.05 -17.11
CA ILE A 125 9.13 -3.72 -17.86
C ILE A 125 10.34 -4.44 -17.27
N PHE A 126 10.50 -4.49 -15.94
CA PHE A 126 11.57 -5.26 -15.30
C PHE A 126 11.46 -6.76 -15.63
N CYS A 127 10.26 -7.33 -15.65
CA CYS A 127 10.06 -8.73 -16.05
C CYS A 127 10.45 -8.98 -17.51
N ALA A 128 10.11 -8.06 -18.42
CA ALA A 128 10.54 -8.13 -19.82
C ALA A 128 12.08 -8.02 -19.95
N GLN A 129 12.72 -7.15 -19.17
CA GLN A 129 14.19 -7.05 -19.11
C GLN A 129 14.85 -8.31 -18.54
N ALA A 130 14.20 -9.01 -17.61
CA ALA A 130 14.63 -10.32 -17.14
C ALA A 130 14.44 -11.44 -18.19
N GLY A 131 13.81 -11.14 -19.33
CA GLY A 131 13.66 -12.06 -20.45
C GLY A 131 12.34 -12.84 -20.45
N ALA A 132 11.30 -12.34 -19.78
CA ALA A 132 9.96 -12.92 -19.88
C ALA A 132 9.54 -13.07 -21.35
N LYS A 133 8.94 -14.21 -21.71
CA LYS A 133 8.42 -14.47 -23.06
C LYS A 133 7.22 -13.56 -23.33
N ARG A 134 6.37 -13.37 -22.31
CA ARG A 134 5.14 -12.60 -22.37
C ARG A 134 4.81 -12.11 -20.96
N VAL A 135 4.37 -10.86 -20.84
CA VAL A 135 3.84 -10.28 -19.61
C VAL A 135 2.41 -9.79 -19.87
N TYR A 136 1.46 -10.25 -19.07
CA TYR A 136 0.12 -9.68 -19.02
C TYR A 136 0.03 -8.74 -17.84
N ALA A 137 -0.03 -7.45 -18.13
CA ALA A 137 -0.02 -6.39 -17.14
C ALA A 137 -1.45 -5.89 -16.97
N VAL A 138 -2.02 -6.09 -15.80
CA VAL A 138 -3.44 -5.86 -15.53
C VAL A 138 -3.59 -4.70 -14.56
N ASP A 139 -4.39 -3.71 -14.93
CA ASP A 139 -4.79 -2.62 -14.03
C ASP A 139 -6.23 -2.20 -14.29
N ALA A 140 -6.97 -1.91 -13.23
CA ALA A 140 -8.38 -1.55 -13.30
C ALA A 140 -8.62 -0.05 -13.45
N SER A 141 -7.61 0.78 -13.16
CA SER A 141 -7.69 2.23 -13.26
C SER A 141 -7.26 2.72 -14.65
N ASP A 142 -7.68 3.94 -14.99
CA ASP A 142 -7.38 4.56 -16.29
C ASP A 142 -5.87 4.75 -16.54
N ILE A 143 -5.02 4.64 -15.52
CA ILE A 143 -3.56 4.69 -15.65
C ILE A 143 -3.02 3.62 -16.62
N ALA A 144 -3.77 2.52 -16.81
CA ALA A 144 -3.45 1.47 -17.77
C ALA A 144 -3.26 2.03 -19.19
N VAL A 145 -3.98 3.10 -19.55
CA VAL A 145 -3.83 3.77 -20.84
C VAL A 145 -2.41 4.36 -20.97
N GLN A 146 -1.92 5.01 -19.93
CA GLN A 146 -0.56 5.57 -19.89
C GLN A 146 0.50 4.46 -19.80
N ALA A 147 0.25 3.39 -19.05
CA ALA A 147 1.14 2.23 -19.00
C ALA A 147 1.40 1.65 -20.40
N ASN A 148 0.36 1.60 -21.24
CA ASN A 148 0.48 1.15 -22.63
C ASN A 148 1.36 2.09 -23.46
N GLU A 149 1.27 3.41 -23.25
CA GLU A 149 2.16 4.38 -23.91
C GLU A 149 3.61 4.24 -23.42
N VAL A 150 3.84 3.97 -22.13
CA VAL A 150 5.17 3.69 -21.59
C VAL A 150 5.76 2.42 -22.22
N VAL A 151 4.99 1.34 -22.32
CA VAL A 151 5.42 0.09 -22.96
C VAL A 151 5.80 0.31 -24.44
N LYS A 152 4.98 1.06 -25.19
CA LYS A 152 5.27 1.43 -26.59
C LYS A 152 6.53 2.25 -26.72
N ALA A 153 6.70 3.28 -25.88
CA ALA A 153 7.88 4.15 -25.90
C ALA A 153 9.19 3.38 -25.64
N ASN A 154 9.11 2.24 -24.93
CA ASN A 154 10.24 1.36 -24.66
C ASN A 154 10.38 0.19 -25.66
N ASN A 155 9.58 0.14 -26.73
CA ASN A 155 9.59 -0.91 -27.75
C ASN A 155 9.30 -2.32 -27.19
N LEU A 156 8.44 -2.42 -26.17
CA LEU A 156 8.13 -3.68 -25.49
C LEU A 156 6.72 -4.23 -25.78
N SER A 157 5.99 -3.63 -26.73
CA SER A 157 4.59 -3.99 -27.03
C SER A 157 4.37 -5.43 -27.53
N GLU A 158 5.41 -6.09 -28.07
CA GLU A 158 5.33 -7.50 -28.46
C GLU A 158 5.44 -8.46 -27.26
N THR A 159 6.09 -8.00 -26.19
CA THR A 159 6.36 -8.77 -24.98
C THR A 159 5.35 -8.47 -23.89
N ILE A 160 4.91 -7.21 -23.74
CA ILE A 160 4.01 -6.77 -22.67
C ILE A 160 2.66 -6.39 -23.27
N ILE A 161 1.61 -7.04 -22.79
CA ILE A 161 0.21 -6.75 -23.13
C ILE A 161 -0.44 -6.10 -21.92
N ILE A 162 -0.85 -4.83 -22.07
CA ILE A 162 -1.64 -4.13 -21.06
C ILE A 162 -3.12 -4.53 -21.20
N LEU A 163 -3.73 -4.90 -20.08
CA LEU A 163 -5.15 -5.25 -19.98
C LEU A 163 -5.82 -4.28 -18.99
N HIS A 164 -6.67 -3.40 -19.52
CA HIS A 164 -7.38 -2.39 -18.74
C HIS A 164 -8.76 -2.89 -18.31
N GLY A 165 -9.00 -2.95 -17.00
CA GLY A 165 -10.26 -3.43 -16.41
C GLY A 165 -10.03 -4.27 -15.15
N GLN A 166 -11.10 -4.84 -14.61
CA GLN A 166 -11.00 -5.57 -13.34
C GLN A 166 -10.18 -6.86 -13.46
N PRO A 167 -9.25 -7.14 -12.52
CA PRO A 167 -8.36 -8.29 -12.59
C PRO A 167 -9.08 -9.62 -12.79
N TYR A 168 -10.16 -9.88 -12.06
CA TYR A 168 -10.89 -11.14 -12.16
C TYR A 168 -11.47 -11.39 -13.57
N LEU A 169 -12.07 -10.36 -14.17
CA LEU A 169 -12.67 -10.46 -15.50
C LEU A 169 -11.60 -10.59 -16.59
N LEU A 170 -10.48 -9.90 -16.43
CA LEU A 170 -9.40 -9.90 -17.41
C LEU A 170 -8.52 -11.14 -17.35
N LEU A 171 -8.21 -11.66 -16.16
CA LEU A 171 -7.49 -12.94 -16.04
C LEU A 171 -8.31 -14.08 -16.66
N LYS A 172 -9.65 -14.05 -16.52
CA LYS A 172 -10.54 -14.99 -17.24
C LYS A 172 -10.48 -14.79 -18.76
N MET A 173 -10.30 -13.56 -19.26
CA MET A 173 -10.15 -13.28 -20.69
C MET A 173 -8.80 -13.73 -21.27
N ILE A 174 -7.69 -13.65 -20.50
CA ILE A 174 -6.36 -14.12 -20.94
C ILE A 174 -6.43 -15.58 -21.38
N VAL A 175 -7.07 -16.43 -20.57
CA VAL A 175 -7.24 -17.87 -20.85
C VAL A 175 -8.11 -18.15 -22.08
N LEU A 176 -9.05 -17.26 -22.39
CA LEU A 176 -10.01 -17.48 -23.48
C LEU A 176 -9.55 -16.94 -24.84
N GLN A 177 -8.58 -16.02 -24.87
CA GLN A 177 -8.19 -15.33 -26.11
C GLN A 177 -6.78 -15.66 -26.61
N ASP A 178 -5.88 -16.16 -25.77
CA ASP A 178 -4.55 -16.59 -26.21
C ASP A 178 -4.49 -18.11 -26.37
N VAL A 179 -4.71 -18.59 -27.60
CA VAL A 179 -4.76 -20.03 -27.98
C VAL A 179 -3.45 -20.79 -27.67
N ASN A 180 -2.38 -20.08 -27.28
CA ASN A 180 -1.06 -20.62 -26.96
C ASN A 180 -0.74 -20.65 -25.44
N ILE A 181 -1.67 -20.26 -24.59
CA ILE A 181 -1.57 -20.45 -23.15
C ILE A 181 -2.55 -21.56 -22.79
N ASP A 182 -2.05 -22.70 -22.31
CA ASP A 182 -2.85 -23.80 -21.75
C ASP A 182 -3.52 -23.39 -20.42
N GLY A 183 -4.07 -22.18 -20.34
CA GLY A 183 -4.76 -21.62 -19.19
C GLY A 183 -3.89 -21.18 -18.00
N GLU A 184 -2.60 -21.48 -17.98
CA GLU A 184 -1.76 -21.29 -16.77
C GLU A 184 -0.52 -20.38 -16.98
N VAL A 185 -0.14 -19.65 -15.92
CA VAL A 185 0.98 -18.69 -15.86
C VAL A 185 2.10 -19.21 -14.98
N ASP A 186 3.35 -18.88 -15.30
CA ASP A 186 4.52 -19.38 -14.58
C ASP A 186 4.88 -18.48 -13.38
N VAL A 187 4.59 -17.17 -13.48
CA VAL A 187 4.96 -16.15 -12.50
C VAL A 187 3.79 -15.19 -12.27
N ILE A 188 3.48 -14.92 -11.02
CA ILE A 188 2.64 -13.80 -10.60
C ILE A 188 3.53 -12.77 -9.90
N ILE A 189 3.44 -11.53 -10.33
CA ILE A 189 4.05 -10.40 -9.64
C ILE A 189 2.97 -9.36 -9.32
N SER A 190 3.06 -8.76 -8.14
CA SER A 190 2.17 -7.67 -7.75
C SER A 190 2.80 -6.85 -6.64
N GLU A 191 2.56 -5.55 -6.68
CA GLU A 191 2.78 -4.67 -5.54
C GLU A 191 1.40 -4.36 -4.97
N TRP A 192 1.04 -5.10 -3.92
CA TRP A 192 -0.30 -5.13 -3.36
C TRP A 192 -0.37 -4.57 -1.94
N MET A 193 0.77 -4.22 -1.35
CA MET A 193 0.86 -3.90 0.06
C MET A 193 0.29 -2.51 0.32
N GLY A 194 -0.71 -2.44 1.18
CA GLY A 194 -1.29 -1.17 1.62
C GLY A 194 -0.76 -0.72 2.98
N TYR A 195 -1.35 0.36 3.50
CA TYR A 195 -1.19 0.76 4.89
C TYR A 195 -1.54 -0.39 5.85
N MET A 196 -0.76 -0.56 6.92
CA MET A 196 -0.87 -1.73 7.82
C MET A 196 -0.90 -3.07 7.06
N LEU A 197 -0.16 -3.17 5.94
CA LEU A 197 -0.05 -4.30 5.01
C LEU A 197 -1.32 -4.63 4.19
N LEU A 198 -2.49 -4.65 4.83
CA LEU A 198 -3.70 -5.27 4.29
C LEU A 198 -4.81 -4.27 3.92
N TYR A 199 -4.61 -2.97 4.16
CA TYR A 199 -5.54 -1.93 3.69
C TYR A 199 -5.61 -1.92 2.14
N GLU A 200 -6.75 -1.52 1.56
CA GLU A 200 -7.00 -1.35 0.11
C GLU A 200 -7.26 -2.59 -0.77
N SER A 201 -7.46 -3.75 -0.16
CA SER A 201 -8.14 -4.88 -0.81
C SER A 201 -7.51 -5.55 -2.04
N ILE A 202 -6.24 -5.29 -2.33
CA ILE A 202 -5.51 -5.96 -3.42
C ILE A 202 -5.16 -7.45 -3.14
N PRO A 203 -4.88 -7.92 -1.89
CA PRO A 203 -4.47 -9.31 -1.66
C PRO A 203 -5.43 -10.35 -2.26
N GLY A 204 -6.73 -10.05 -2.27
CA GLY A 204 -7.74 -10.94 -2.84
C GLY A 204 -7.55 -11.20 -4.34
N SER A 205 -7.13 -10.20 -5.11
CA SER A 205 -6.86 -10.38 -6.54
C SER A 205 -5.65 -11.29 -6.77
N VAL A 206 -4.62 -11.18 -5.93
CA VAL A 206 -3.43 -12.04 -5.97
C VAL A 206 -3.78 -13.48 -5.60
N ILE A 207 -4.58 -13.69 -4.55
CA ILE A 207 -5.05 -15.02 -4.14
C ILE A 207 -5.85 -15.68 -5.26
N THR A 208 -6.81 -14.96 -5.84
CA THR A 208 -7.59 -15.50 -6.96
C THR A 208 -6.71 -15.77 -8.18
N ALA A 209 -5.73 -14.90 -8.47
CA ALA A 209 -4.76 -15.11 -9.54
C ALA A 209 -3.96 -16.41 -9.36
N ARG A 210 -3.49 -16.64 -8.14
CA ARG A 210 -2.79 -17.88 -7.77
C ARG A 210 -3.67 -19.10 -7.99
N ASP A 211 -4.85 -19.11 -7.39
CA ASP A 211 -5.70 -20.31 -7.32
C ASP A 211 -6.24 -20.75 -8.68
N CYS A 212 -6.47 -19.80 -9.58
CA CYS A 212 -7.10 -20.07 -10.87
C CYS A 212 -6.12 -20.17 -12.03
N TRP A 213 -4.89 -19.63 -11.91
CA TRP A 213 -3.99 -19.51 -13.07
C TRP A 213 -2.53 -19.85 -12.80
N LEU A 214 -2.04 -19.88 -11.57
CA LEU A 214 -0.63 -20.20 -11.33
C LEU A 214 -0.36 -21.70 -11.49
N LYS A 215 0.67 -22.06 -12.26
CA LYS A 215 1.13 -23.45 -12.38
C LYS A 215 1.59 -24.00 -11.02
N PRO A 216 1.48 -25.31 -10.78
CA PRO A 216 2.14 -25.94 -9.62
C PRO A 216 3.63 -25.61 -9.59
N GLY A 217 4.10 -25.03 -8.48
CA GLY A 217 5.49 -24.59 -8.32
C GLY A 217 5.85 -23.29 -9.06
N GLY A 218 4.86 -22.56 -9.57
CA GLY A 218 5.04 -21.22 -10.11
C GLY A 218 5.54 -20.22 -9.06
N LEU A 219 6.15 -19.14 -9.53
CA LEU A 219 6.74 -18.11 -8.68
C LEU A 219 5.71 -17.02 -8.35
N ILE A 220 5.62 -16.62 -7.08
CA ILE A 220 4.86 -15.43 -6.67
C ILE A 220 5.84 -14.43 -6.06
N LEU A 221 5.83 -13.19 -6.57
CA LEU A 221 6.61 -12.07 -6.06
C LEU A 221 5.68 -10.92 -5.61
N PRO A 222 5.67 -10.56 -4.32
CA PRO A 222 6.42 -11.17 -3.22
C PRO A 222 5.87 -12.55 -2.82
N SER A 223 6.71 -13.38 -2.19
CA SER A 223 6.34 -14.73 -1.76
C SER A 223 5.57 -14.75 -0.44
N SER A 224 5.87 -13.78 0.42
CA SER A 224 5.29 -13.66 1.76
C SER A 224 5.40 -12.21 2.25
N ALA A 225 4.56 -11.87 3.22
CA ALA A 225 4.64 -10.61 3.93
C ALA A 225 4.29 -10.80 5.41
N THR A 226 4.90 -10.02 6.29
CA THR A 226 4.66 -10.07 7.73
C THR A 226 4.34 -8.69 8.25
N LEU A 227 3.18 -8.53 8.89
CA LEU A 227 2.78 -7.33 9.62
C LEU A 227 3.28 -7.42 11.06
N TYR A 228 4.00 -6.40 11.49
CA TYR A 228 4.53 -6.24 12.84
C TYR A 228 3.81 -5.12 13.58
N MET A 229 3.87 -5.18 14.90
CA MET A 229 3.51 -4.07 15.78
C MET A 229 4.48 -3.93 16.94
N ALA A 230 4.69 -2.71 17.42
CA ALA A 230 5.37 -2.46 18.68
C ALA A 230 4.85 -1.20 19.38
N PRO A 231 4.84 -1.16 20.72
CA PRO A 231 4.63 0.07 21.48
C PRO A 231 5.74 1.08 21.19
N ILE A 232 5.35 2.34 21.02
CA ILE A 232 6.27 3.44 20.72
C ILE A 232 6.16 4.58 21.73
N THR A 233 7.26 5.30 21.88
CA THR A 233 7.26 6.66 22.43
C THR A 233 7.41 7.65 21.28
N HIS A 234 6.60 8.71 21.25
CA HIS A 234 6.72 9.74 20.22
C HIS A 234 6.59 11.15 20.81
N SER A 235 7.43 11.42 21.81
CA SER A 235 7.36 12.67 22.59
C SER A 235 7.53 13.93 21.74
N ASN A 236 8.40 13.90 20.72
CA ASN A 236 8.61 15.04 19.83
C ASN A 236 7.36 15.36 19.00
N GLY A 237 6.81 14.38 18.28
CA GLY A 237 5.58 14.55 17.50
C GLY A 237 4.39 14.96 18.37
N TYR A 238 4.26 14.37 19.56
CA TYR A 238 3.23 14.78 20.52
C TYR A 238 3.42 16.23 20.97
N SER A 239 4.65 16.67 21.22
CA SER A 239 4.92 18.05 21.63
C SER A 239 4.58 19.05 20.51
N GLU A 240 4.96 18.74 19.27
CA GLU A 240 4.70 19.58 18.10
C GLU A 240 3.21 19.69 17.75
N CYS A 241 2.45 18.60 17.89
CA CYS A 241 1.03 18.57 17.50
C CYS A 241 0.09 18.93 18.66
N ILE A 242 0.42 18.54 19.88
CA ILE A 242 -0.46 18.67 21.06
C ILE A 242 0.05 19.74 22.02
N ASP A 243 1.27 19.62 22.56
CA ASP A 243 1.74 20.58 23.56
C ASP A 243 1.96 21.99 23.02
N PHE A 244 2.16 22.13 21.70
CA PHE A 244 2.18 23.40 20.98
C PHE A 244 1.03 24.33 21.39
N TRP A 245 -0.18 23.79 21.52
CA TRP A 245 -1.38 24.58 21.84
C TRP A 245 -1.38 25.16 23.26
N ARG A 246 -0.52 24.67 24.15
CA ARG A 246 -0.44 25.20 25.53
C ARG A 246 0.12 26.60 25.59
N ASN A 247 0.98 26.97 24.64
CA ASN A 247 1.61 28.29 24.61
C ASN A 247 2.02 28.67 23.18
N VAL A 248 1.08 29.30 22.47
CA VAL A 248 1.27 29.75 21.09
C VAL A 248 1.69 31.22 21.13
N TYR A 249 3.00 31.50 21.05
CA TYR A 249 3.58 32.86 21.12
C TYR A 249 3.20 33.64 22.40
N GLY A 250 3.15 32.99 23.55
CA GLY A 250 2.73 33.58 24.83
C GLY A 250 1.22 33.53 25.10
N ILE A 251 0.44 32.96 24.18
CA ILE A 251 -1.02 32.84 24.29
C ILE A 251 -1.36 31.41 24.72
N ASP A 252 -2.10 31.29 25.83
CA ASP A 252 -2.69 30.00 26.23
C ASP A 252 -3.84 29.65 25.27
N MET A 253 -3.60 28.66 24.41
CA MET A 253 -4.60 28.08 23.51
C MET A 253 -4.96 26.65 23.90
N SER A 254 -4.78 26.27 25.18
CA SER A 254 -5.03 24.91 25.67
C SER A 254 -6.47 24.43 25.47
N ALA A 255 -7.42 25.35 25.25
CA ALA A 255 -8.79 25.03 24.81
C ALA A 255 -8.85 24.23 23.49
N MET A 256 -7.79 24.29 22.66
CA MET A 256 -7.68 23.50 21.43
C MET A 256 -7.26 22.06 21.65
N LEU A 257 -6.69 21.70 22.82
CA LEU A 257 -6.14 20.37 23.07
C LEU A 257 -7.14 19.23 22.82
N PRO A 258 -8.42 19.30 23.27
CA PRO A 258 -9.35 18.21 23.02
C PRO A 258 -9.60 17.97 21.53
N LEU A 259 -9.71 19.05 20.75
CA LEU A 259 -9.90 18.98 19.30
C LEU A 259 -8.62 18.53 18.58
N ALA A 260 -7.46 19.04 18.98
CA ALA A 260 -6.18 18.63 18.42
C ALA A 260 -5.92 17.13 18.62
N LYS A 261 -6.20 16.62 19.84
CA LYS A 261 -6.10 15.20 20.15
C LYS A 261 -7.11 14.36 19.37
N GLN A 262 -8.36 14.84 19.26
CA GLN A 262 -9.37 14.14 18.46
C GLN A 262 -8.89 14.04 17.00
N CYS A 263 -8.52 15.16 16.38
CA CYS A 263 -8.08 15.15 14.98
C CYS A 263 -6.80 14.35 14.74
N ALA A 264 -5.86 14.36 15.69
CA ALA A 264 -4.58 13.66 15.52
C ALA A 264 -4.69 12.15 15.80
N PHE A 265 -5.60 11.71 16.67
CA PHE A 265 -5.60 10.34 17.21
C PHE A 265 -6.88 9.54 16.91
N GLU A 266 -7.86 10.11 16.21
CA GLU A 266 -9.09 9.42 15.80
C GLU A 266 -8.86 8.37 14.72
N GLU A 267 -7.88 8.59 13.84
CA GLU A 267 -7.51 7.70 12.74
C GLU A 267 -6.02 7.32 12.82
N PRO A 268 -5.62 6.16 12.26
CA PRO A 268 -4.21 5.82 12.13
C PRO A 268 -3.47 6.90 11.34
N SER A 269 -2.32 7.35 11.86
CA SER A 269 -1.46 8.29 11.16
C SER A 269 -0.31 7.58 10.45
N VAL A 270 0.10 8.11 9.30
CA VAL A 270 1.30 7.65 8.59
C VAL A 270 2.46 8.54 9.00
N GLU A 271 3.42 7.98 9.71
CA GLU A 271 4.53 8.73 10.31
C GLU A 271 5.84 7.96 10.25
N THR A 272 6.95 8.71 10.18
CA THR A 272 8.29 8.14 10.28
C THR A 272 8.69 8.04 11.74
N ILE A 273 8.77 6.82 12.25
CA ILE A 273 9.25 6.49 13.58
C ILE A 273 10.73 6.09 13.48
N VAL A 274 11.57 6.63 14.35
CA VAL A 274 12.96 6.20 14.47
C VAL A 274 13.06 4.96 15.36
N GLY A 275 14.00 4.05 15.07
CA GLY A 275 14.17 2.83 15.87
C GLY A 275 14.36 3.06 17.39
N GLU A 276 14.95 4.20 17.79
CA GLU A 276 15.12 4.59 19.21
C GLU A 276 13.79 4.82 19.95
N ASN A 277 12.72 5.11 19.20
CA ASN A 277 11.39 5.36 19.72
C ASN A 277 10.56 4.06 19.90
N VAL A 278 11.09 2.91 19.50
CA VAL A 278 10.45 1.60 19.65
C VAL A 278 10.79 1.02 21.03
N LEU A 279 9.78 0.71 21.83
CA LEU A 279 9.97 0.40 23.25
C LEU A 279 10.24 -1.08 23.55
N THR A 280 10.21 -1.95 22.53
CA THR A 280 10.37 -3.40 22.64
C THR A 280 10.66 -4.01 21.26
N TRP A 281 11.11 -5.27 21.25
CA TRP A 281 11.08 -6.07 20.03
C TRP A 281 9.66 -6.19 19.47
N PRO A 282 9.49 -6.16 18.14
CA PRO A 282 8.19 -6.21 17.51
C PRO A 282 7.48 -7.55 17.73
N HIS A 283 6.16 -7.50 17.74
CA HIS A 283 5.26 -8.65 17.76
C HIS A 283 4.70 -8.86 16.36
N VAL A 284 4.64 -10.13 15.92
CA VAL A 284 4.02 -10.49 14.65
C VAL A 284 2.50 -10.45 14.80
N VAL A 285 1.85 -9.57 14.04
CA VAL A 285 0.39 -9.47 13.96
C VAL A 285 -0.16 -10.51 13.00
N LYS A 286 0.40 -10.58 11.79
CA LYS A 286 -0.01 -11.52 10.74
C LYS A 286 1.18 -11.86 9.87
N HIS A 287 1.39 -13.15 9.62
CA HIS A 287 2.19 -13.62 8.51
C HIS A 287 1.26 -14.05 7.37
N VAL A 288 1.58 -13.65 6.16
CA VAL A 288 0.86 -13.95 4.93
C VAL A 288 1.82 -14.68 4.01
N ASP A 289 1.60 -15.97 3.80
CA ASP A 289 2.28 -16.74 2.74
C ASP A 289 1.41 -16.69 1.48
N CYS A 290 1.89 -15.99 0.46
CA CYS A 290 1.13 -15.77 -0.78
C CYS A 290 0.82 -17.10 -1.49
N HIS A 291 1.55 -18.18 -1.23
CA HIS A 291 1.29 -19.49 -1.86
C HIS A 291 0.16 -20.28 -1.20
N THR A 292 -0.18 -19.99 0.05
CA THR A 292 -1.10 -20.83 0.83
C THR A 292 -2.26 -20.08 1.45
N VAL A 293 -2.16 -18.76 1.64
CA VAL A 293 -3.18 -17.95 2.31
C VAL A 293 -4.54 -18.00 1.59
N MET A 294 -5.61 -18.12 2.36
CA MET A 294 -6.99 -18.09 1.86
C MET A 294 -7.66 -16.74 2.16
N HIS A 295 -8.65 -16.37 1.33
CA HIS A 295 -9.40 -15.10 1.48
C HIS A 295 -9.92 -14.86 2.90
N HIS A 296 -10.57 -15.86 3.51
CA HIS A 296 -11.16 -15.75 4.84
C HIS A 296 -10.13 -15.53 5.97
N GLU A 297 -8.85 -15.81 5.73
CA GLU A 297 -7.78 -15.60 6.71
C GLU A 297 -7.31 -14.14 6.79
N LEU A 298 -7.74 -13.30 5.84
CA LEU A 298 -7.42 -11.88 5.76
C LEU A 298 -8.60 -10.98 6.17
N GLU A 299 -9.81 -11.54 6.32
CA GLU A 299 -11.01 -10.79 6.70
C GLU A 299 -10.89 -10.16 8.10
N SER A 300 -10.36 -10.93 9.06
CA SER A 300 -10.12 -10.47 10.43
C SER A 300 -8.89 -11.16 11.02
N VAL A 301 -8.01 -10.37 11.61
CA VAL A 301 -6.80 -10.86 12.29
C VAL A 301 -6.89 -10.46 13.76
N THR A 302 -6.85 -11.46 14.64
CA THR A 302 -6.77 -11.25 16.08
C THR A 302 -5.48 -11.84 16.62
N THR A 303 -4.71 -11.06 17.37
CA THR A 303 -3.54 -11.57 18.10
C THR A 303 -3.45 -10.99 19.50
N ASN A 304 -3.04 -11.82 20.45
CA ASN A 304 -2.71 -11.38 21.80
C ASN A 304 -1.22 -11.02 21.83
N TYR A 305 -0.90 -9.86 22.39
CA TYR A 305 0.48 -9.42 22.54
C TYR A 305 0.87 -9.33 24.02
N LYS A 306 2.16 -9.49 24.27
CA LYS A 306 2.75 -9.33 25.59
C LYS A 306 4.17 -8.78 25.46
N PHE A 307 4.32 -7.52 25.86
CA PHE A 307 5.58 -6.78 25.79
C PHE A 307 6.14 -6.53 27.17
N LYS A 308 7.47 -6.34 27.23
CA LYS A 308 8.16 -5.74 28.37
C LYS A 308 8.86 -4.49 27.86
N SER A 309 8.58 -3.35 28.47
CA SER A 309 9.23 -2.10 28.08
C SER A 309 10.74 -2.21 28.30
N MET A 310 11.54 -1.91 27.28
CA MET A 310 13.00 -1.92 27.38
C MET A 310 13.54 -0.70 28.16
N MET A 311 12.74 0.36 28.29
CA MET A 311 13.13 1.61 28.92
C MET A 311 11.95 2.30 29.60
N ARG A 312 12.26 3.26 30.47
CA ARG A 312 11.28 4.18 31.04
C ARG A 312 10.96 5.29 30.03
N ALA A 313 9.71 5.35 29.56
CA ALA A 313 9.27 6.34 28.56
C ALA A 313 7.74 6.46 28.55
N PRO A 314 7.20 7.61 28.09
CA PRO A 314 5.77 7.72 27.80
C PRO A 314 5.39 6.88 26.57
N LEU A 315 4.51 5.91 26.77
CA LEU A 315 3.86 5.13 25.73
C LEU A 315 2.78 5.99 25.05
N HIS A 316 3.08 6.40 23.83
CA HIS A 316 2.16 7.23 23.04
C HIS A 316 1.18 6.39 22.23
N GLY A 317 1.55 5.16 21.87
CA GLY A 317 0.73 4.33 21.00
C GLY A 317 1.46 3.10 20.51
N PHE A 318 0.95 2.50 19.43
CA PHE A 318 1.57 1.39 18.72
C PHE A 318 1.88 1.78 17.28
N ALA A 319 3.09 1.49 16.81
CA ALA A 319 3.43 1.55 15.40
C ALA A 319 3.27 0.18 14.75
N PHE A 320 2.89 0.18 13.48
CA PHE A 320 2.74 -0.98 12.62
C PHE A 320 3.55 -0.78 11.34
N TRP A 321 4.22 -1.84 10.92
CA TRP A 321 5.03 -1.87 9.70
C TRP A 321 5.10 -3.30 9.18
N SER A 322 5.68 -3.49 8.00
CA SER A 322 5.72 -4.78 7.34
C SER A 322 7.04 -5.09 6.66
N ASP A 323 7.39 -6.37 6.71
CA ASP A 323 8.45 -6.95 5.89
C ASP A 323 7.82 -7.77 4.77
N VAL A 324 8.38 -7.66 3.59
CA VAL A 324 7.94 -8.34 2.38
C VAL A 324 9.12 -9.12 1.80
N GLU A 325 8.96 -10.42 1.65
CA GLU A 325 10.03 -11.31 1.22
C GLU A 325 9.84 -11.76 -0.23
N PHE A 326 10.96 -11.90 -0.94
CA PHE A 326 11.00 -12.35 -2.34
C PHE A 326 11.71 -13.70 -2.45
N CYS A 327 11.19 -14.72 -1.77
CA CYS A 327 11.70 -16.08 -1.84
C CYS A 327 11.34 -16.75 -3.17
N GLY A 328 12.22 -17.66 -3.63
CA GLY A 328 11.87 -18.56 -4.73
C GLY A 328 10.91 -19.67 -4.27
N PRO A 329 10.31 -20.43 -5.19
CA PRO A 329 9.50 -21.58 -4.82
C PRO A 329 10.38 -22.58 -4.06
N THR A 330 9.95 -22.99 -2.87
CA THR A 330 10.66 -24.03 -2.12
C THR A 330 10.58 -25.33 -2.93
N LEU A 331 11.62 -25.64 -3.70
CA LEU A 331 11.82 -27.00 -4.20
C LEU A 331 11.81 -27.90 -2.96
N ALA A 332 10.96 -28.93 -2.96
CA ALA A 332 10.85 -29.90 -1.87
C ALA A 332 12.23 -30.22 -1.31
N PRO A 333 12.41 -30.24 0.03
CA PRO A 333 13.73 -30.30 0.63
C PRO A 333 14.48 -31.52 0.11
N THR A 334 15.51 -31.27 -0.69
CA THR A 334 16.54 -32.28 -0.91
C THR A 334 17.19 -32.45 0.45
N ASN A 335 16.92 -33.58 1.09
CA ASN A 335 17.56 -34.01 2.33
C ASN A 335 19.07 -33.80 2.20
N ASN A 336 19.58 -32.71 2.78
CA ASN A 336 20.93 -32.50 3.30
C ASN A 336 21.16 -30.99 3.53
N GLN A 337 20.63 -30.46 4.64
CA GLN A 337 21.31 -29.48 5.49
C GLN A 337 20.44 -29.17 6.71
N ALA A 338 21.00 -29.40 7.89
CA ALA A 338 20.36 -29.11 9.17
C ALA A 338 20.19 -27.60 9.38
N PRO A 339 19.14 -27.14 10.09
CA PRO A 339 18.97 -25.73 10.39
C PRO A 339 20.06 -25.25 11.36
N SER A 340 20.90 -24.33 10.90
CA SER A 340 21.87 -23.65 11.75
C SER A 340 21.17 -22.61 12.63
N LEU A 341 21.03 -22.95 13.90
CA LEU A 341 20.66 -22.02 14.97
C LEU A 341 21.73 -20.91 15.05
N LEU A 342 21.32 -19.65 14.85
CA LEU A 342 22.21 -18.50 15.01
C LEU A 342 22.39 -18.19 16.50
N ILE A 343 23.60 -18.47 16.99
CA ILE A 343 24.13 -18.01 18.27
C ILE A 343 24.91 -16.70 18.03
N ASN A 344 24.53 -15.69 18.81
CA ASN A 344 25.23 -14.44 19.17
C ASN A 344 26.66 -14.24 18.64
N ASN A 345 26.91 -13.09 17.99
CA ASN A 345 28.23 -12.45 18.03
C ASN A 345 28.09 -10.93 18.10
N LEU A 346 28.72 -10.36 19.13
CA LEU A 346 28.98 -8.92 19.32
C LEU A 346 29.92 -8.40 18.22
N PRO A 347 29.84 -7.11 17.83
CA PRO A 347 30.79 -6.55 16.89
C PRO A 347 32.05 -6.02 17.60
N VAL A 348 33.21 -6.41 17.07
CA VAL A 348 34.48 -5.67 17.22
C VAL A 348 34.67 -4.85 15.94
N GLU A 349 35.00 -3.57 16.14
CA GLU A 349 35.10 -2.52 15.13
C GLU A 349 36.04 -2.80 13.94
N GLY A 350 35.68 -2.20 12.81
CA GLY A 350 36.65 -1.64 11.87
C GLY A 350 37.02 -2.51 10.67
N GLN A 351 36.18 -2.48 9.62
CA GLN A 351 36.58 -2.29 8.21
C GLN A 351 35.37 -2.50 7.29
N GLN A 352 35.03 -1.47 6.51
CA GLN A 352 34.03 -1.55 5.44
C GLN A 352 34.50 -2.52 4.34
N ARG A 353 34.11 -3.79 4.45
CA ARG A 353 34.08 -4.73 3.33
C ARG A 353 32.65 -4.80 2.84
N LYS A 354 32.42 -4.46 1.56
CA LYS A 354 31.17 -4.76 0.86
C LYS A 354 30.88 -6.25 1.03
N LYS A 355 29.95 -6.56 1.92
CA LYS A 355 29.49 -7.92 2.20
C LYS A 355 28.82 -8.40 0.91
N GLN A 356 29.44 -9.32 0.21
CA GLN A 356 28.81 -10.01 -0.91
C GLN A 356 27.54 -10.68 -0.35
N ALA A 357 26.37 -10.26 -0.83
CA ALA A 357 25.10 -10.81 -0.40
C ALA A 357 25.10 -12.32 -0.65
N ASN A 358 24.73 -13.08 0.37
CA ASN A 358 24.67 -14.52 0.28
C ASN A 358 23.54 -14.86 -0.71
N PRO A 359 23.78 -15.63 -1.79
CA PRO A 359 22.75 -15.89 -2.82
C PRO A 359 21.53 -16.68 -2.33
N ASN A 360 21.57 -17.19 -1.08
CA ASN A 360 20.45 -17.87 -0.40
C ASN A 360 19.73 -16.99 0.62
N GLU A 361 20.15 -15.74 0.84
CA GLU A 361 19.46 -14.83 1.74
C GLU A 361 18.30 -14.20 0.96
N ALA A 362 17.07 -14.47 1.41
CA ALA A 362 15.87 -13.91 0.79
C ALA A 362 15.97 -12.38 0.78
N LEU A 363 15.68 -11.76 -0.36
CA LEU A 363 15.57 -10.31 -0.41
C LEU A 363 14.33 -9.89 0.38
N VAL A 364 14.49 -8.89 1.25
CA VAL A 364 13.41 -8.32 2.07
C VAL A 364 13.26 -6.84 1.75
N LEU A 365 12.03 -6.42 1.47
CA LEU A 365 11.58 -5.03 1.48
C LEU A 365 10.92 -4.79 2.84
N SER A 366 11.59 -4.04 3.70
CA SER A 366 11.12 -3.68 5.04
C SER A 366 10.63 -2.23 5.05
N THR A 367 9.56 -1.98 5.83
CA THR A 367 9.11 -0.64 6.21
C THR A 367 9.36 -0.36 7.69
N ALA A 368 10.28 -1.09 8.32
CA ALA A 368 10.59 -0.95 9.74
C ALA A 368 11.27 0.40 10.08
N PRO A 369 11.10 0.91 11.32
CA PRO A 369 11.74 2.12 11.82
C PRO A 369 13.27 2.21 11.66
N GLU A 370 13.96 1.06 11.64
CA GLU A 370 15.41 0.93 11.48
C GLU A 370 15.88 0.92 10.02
N ASP A 371 14.96 0.71 9.07
CA ASP A 371 15.26 0.59 7.64
C ASP A 371 15.07 1.92 6.90
N PRO A 372 15.64 2.06 5.68
CA PRO A 372 15.43 3.24 4.86
C PRO A 372 13.94 3.52 4.63
N PRO A 373 13.49 4.78 4.77
CA PRO A 373 12.07 5.11 4.68
C PRO A 373 11.51 4.84 3.29
N THR A 374 10.32 4.25 3.28
CA THR A 374 9.45 4.07 2.11
C THR A 374 8.32 5.09 2.15
N HIS A 375 7.52 5.18 1.09
CA HIS A 375 6.32 6.03 1.10
C HIS A 375 5.27 5.54 2.11
N TRP A 376 5.24 4.25 2.45
CA TRP A 376 4.35 3.70 3.48
C TRP A 376 4.69 4.17 4.90
N GLN A 377 5.94 4.54 5.15
CA GLN A 377 6.46 4.86 6.49
C GLN A 377 6.01 3.81 7.52
N GLN A 378 5.58 4.24 8.71
CA GLN A 378 4.90 3.39 9.69
C GLN A 378 3.50 3.93 9.97
N ASN A 379 2.59 3.04 10.36
CA ASN A 379 1.22 3.39 10.72
C ASN A 379 1.12 3.45 12.24
N VAL A 380 0.70 4.56 12.81
CA VAL A 380 0.68 4.80 14.25
C VAL A 380 -0.75 4.90 14.76
N LEU A 381 -1.05 4.11 15.78
CA LEU A 381 -2.27 4.21 16.57
C LEU A 381 -1.93 4.82 17.93
N TYR A 382 -2.34 6.07 18.13
CA TYR A 382 -2.12 6.77 19.40
C TYR A 382 -3.15 6.41 20.47
N PHE A 383 -2.69 6.44 21.72
CA PHE A 383 -3.59 6.60 22.84
C PHE A 383 -4.00 8.06 23.00
N TYR A 384 -5.24 8.27 23.45
CA TYR A 384 -5.74 9.62 23.73
C TYR A 384 -4.91 10.34 24.82
N GLU A 385 -4.46 9.59 25.82
CA GLU A 385 -3.48 10.03 26.81
C GLU A 385 -2.29 9.07 26.80
N PRO A 386 -1.04 9.58 26.74
CA PRO A 386 0.14 8.77 26.90
C PRO A 386 0.16 8.07 28.27
N ILE A 387 0.69 6.85 28.30
CA ILE A 387 0.84 6.06 29.52
C ILE A 387 2.32 6.07 29.94
N GLU A 388 2.63 6.57 31.13
CA GLU A 388 4.00 6.49 31.65
C GLU A 388 4.38 5.03 31.92
N LEU A 389 5.43 4.55 31.25
CA LEU A 389 5.99 3.22 31.48
C LEU A 389 7.28 3.30 32.28
N GLU A 390 7.42 2.37 33.22
CA GLU A 390 8.70 2.02 33.83
C GLU A 390 9.44 0.98 32.99
N GLN A 391 10.76 0.90 33.16
CA GLN A 391 11.55 -0.17 32.57
C GLN A 391 11.07 -1.54 33.08
N ASP A 392 11.06 -2.54 32.20
CA ASP A 392 10.56 -3.90 32.42
C ASP A 392 9.06 -4.00 32.73
N GLN A 393 8.32 -2.89 32.68
CA GLN A 393 6.86 -2.88 32.86
C GLN A 393 6.20 -3.73 31.77
N LEU A 394 5.27 -4.58 32.23
CA LEU A 394 4.51 -5.46 31.36
C LEU A 394 3.35 -4.70 30.69
N ILE A 395 3.20 -4.92 29.39
CA ILE A 395 2.08 -4.41 28.59
C ILE A 395 1.46 -5.62 27.87
N GLU A 396 0.19 -5.89 28.14
CA GLU A 396 -0.52 -7.01 27.52
C GLU A 396 -1.92 -6.60 27.06
N GLY A 397 -2.33 -7.20 25.95
CA GLY A 397 -3.55 -6.83 25.27
C GLY A 397 -3.85 -7.73 24.09
N CYS A 398 -4.88 -7.34 23.36
CA CYS A 398 -5.32 -7.95 22.13
C CYS A 398 -5.48 -6.87 21.06
N VAL A 399 -5.00 -7.15 19.86
CA VAL A 399 -5.30 -6.36 18.66
C VAL A 399 -6.25 -7.17 17.79
N ASN A 400 -7.34 -6.52 17.37
CA ASN A 400 -8.20 -7.04 16.31
C ASN A 400 -8.10 -6.07 15.13
N TYR A 401 -7.66 -6.61 14.00
CA TYR A 401 -7.54 -5.91 12.74
C TYR A 401 -8.61 -6.46 11.81
N ASP A 402 -9.69 -5.69 11.59
CA ASP A 402 -10.77 -6.04 10.69
C ASP A 402 -10.61 -5.26 9.39
N TYR A 403 -10.53 -6.00 8.29
CA TYR A 403 -10.32 -5.49 6.95
C TYR A 403 -11.42 -4.53 6.49
N ALA A 404 -12.65 -4.71 6.99
CA ALA A 404 -13.78 -3.97 6.46
C ALA A 404 -13.87 -2.54 7.00
N GLN A 405 -13.50 -2.29 8.27
CA GLN A 405 -13.89 -1.03 8.90
C GLN A 405 -12.97 -0.49 10.01
N PHE A 406 -12.21 -1.29 10.79
CA PHE A 406 -11.52 -0.75 11.98
C PHE A 406 -10.33 -1.60 12.48
N VAL A 407 -9.30 -0.92 12.99
CA VAL A 407 -8.33 -1.54 13.92
C VAL A 407 -8.75 -1.22 15.34
N SER A 408 -8.93 -2.24 16.17
CA SER A 408 -9.25 -2.06 17.59
C SER A 408 -8.15 -2.66 18.45
N LEU A 409 -7.64 -1.85 19.38
CA LEU A 409 -6.64 -2.27 20.33
C LEU A 409 -7.25 -2.28 21.73
N HIS A 410 -7.21 -3.44 22.38
CA HIS A 410 -7.68 -3.61 23.75
C HIS A 410 -6.50 -3.94 24.65
N SER A 411 -6.04 -2.97 25.43
CA SER A 411 -5.03 -3.19 26.47
C SER A 411 -5.72 -3.61 27.77
N TYR A 412 -5.38 -4.79 28.31
CA TYR A 412 -6.04 -5.31 29.51
C TYR A 412 -5.28 -4.99 30.80
N ASN A 413 -3.96 -4.80 30.74
CA ASN A 413 -3.12 -4.54 31.90
C ASN A 413 -1.91 -3.66 31.55
N THR A 414 -1.91 -2.43 32.04
CA THR A 414 -0.72 -1.63 32.32
C THR A 414 -0.61 -1.53 33.83
N ILE A 415 -0.18 -2.61 34.49
CA ILE A 415 -0.09 -2.65 35.96
C ILE A 415 1.11 -1.78 36.38
N GLY A 416 0.83 -0.52 36.72
CA GLY A 416 1.85 0.45 37.13
C GLY A 416 1.32 1.81 37.59
N GLY A 417 0.06 1.94 38.03
CA GLY A 417 -0.49 3.21 38.54
C GLY A 417 -1.77 2.99 39.32
N ARG A 418 -1.89 3.63 40.49
CA ARG A 418 -2.93 3.37 41.52
C ARG A 418 -4.37 3.56 40.99
N ARG A 419 -5.26 2.69 41.50
CA ARG A 419 -6.74 2.84 41.47
C ARG A 419 -7.22 4.19 41.94
#